data_AF-C1LHX6-F1
#
_entry.id   AF-C1LHX6-F1
#
_cell.length_a   1.000
_cell.length_b   1.000
_cell.length_c   1.000
_cell.angle_alpha   90.00
_cell.angle_beta   90.00
_cell.angle_gamma   90.00
#
_symmetry.space_group_name_H-M   'P 1'
#
loop_
_entity.id
_entity.type
_entity.pdbx_description
1 polymer ?
#
loop_
_entity_poly.entity_id
_entity_poly.type
_entity_poly.pdbx_seq_one_letter_code
_entity_poly.pdbx_strand_id
1 'polypeptide(L)'
;MDFRLSCFYRSHRFSQYNMVNGFFFSQKDEENFHHFIKDNVKPSDKCLIFCDPPFSAPLGLIIEQIRILSIAVIQHTLSSSTTQVNSENGDENNVPYFLVLPFFFEKKLRKIAPFLNLLDYKITYESHSRLDFDSNDIGDQRDSNSKSGSSSHRGQRRDSVVRLFTSLRPSLVHPPKSMEKSFRFCEICQRYSHVTNLHCSKCNRCTTKHGPTYVHCDKCGRCKSTKKSHCDKCKQCVSVSQCVHLIKRQKLF
;
A
#
# COMPACT_ATOMS: atom_id res chain seq x y z
N MET A 1 -19.14 -0.61 -9.43
CA MET A 1 -19.09 0.14 -10.72
C MET A 1 -19.22 -0.81 -11.90
N ASP A 2 -18.35 -1.82 -12.06
CA ASP A 2 -18.44 -2.73 -13.21
C ASP A 2 -19.65 -3.68 -13.12
N PHE A 3 -20.70 -3.39 -13.89
CA PHE A 3 -21.93 -4.20 -13.91
C PHE A 3 -21.72 -5.59 -14.51
N ARG A 4 -20.66 -5.81 -15.30
CA ARG A 4 -20.41 -7.08 -16.01
C ARG A 4 -20.17 -8.23 -15.02
N LEU A 5 -19.70 -7.92 -13.81
CA LEU A 5 -19.50 -8.92 -12.75
C LEU A 5 -20.82 -9.52 -12.24
N SER A 6 -21.95 -8.83 -12.43
CA SER A 6 -23.27 -9.36 -12.03
C SER A 6 -23.66 -10.63 -12.79
N CYS A 7 -23.10 -10.86 -13.99
CA CYS A 7 -23.33 -12.08 -14.76
C CYS A 7 -22.60 -13.31 -14.17
N PHE A 8 -21.57 -13.11 -13.35
CA PHE A 8 -20.73 -14.18 -12.82
C PHE A 8 -21.01 -14.49 -11.35
N TYR A 9 -21.51 -13.51 -10.60
CA TYR A 9 -21.77 -13.65 -9.17
C TYR A 9 -23.27 -13.61 -8.87
N ARG A 10 -23.69 -14.50 -7.97
CA ARG A 10 -25.05 -14.44 -7.40
C ARG A 10 -25.20 -13.15 -6.58
N SER A 11 -26.43 -12.63 -6.51
CA SER A 11 -26.72 -11.35 -5.84
C SER A 11 -26.28 -11.29 -4.37
N HIS A 12 -26.31 -12.40 -3.64
CA HIS A 12 -25.84 -12.45 -2.25
C HIS A 12 -24.30 -12.35 -2.08
N ARG A 13 -23.53 -12.34 -3.18
CA ARG A 13 -22.06 -12.23 -3.17
C ARG A 13 -21.54 -10.99 -3.90
N PHE A 14 -22.44 -10.17 -4.45
CA PHE A 14 -22.06 -9.03 -5.27
C PHE A 14 -23.12 -7.93 -5.18
N SER A 15 -22.64 -6.71 -4.94
CA SER A 15 -23.42 -5.49 -5.02
C SER A 15 -22.72 -4.51 -5.95
N GLN A 16 -23.46 -3.91 -6.87
CA GLN A 16 -22.91 -2.81 -7.65
C GLN A 16 -22.81 -1.57 -6.76
N TYR A 17 -21.56 -1.20 -6.45
CA TYR A 17 -21.24 -0.11 -5.53
C TYR A 17 -20.23 0.86 -6.14
N ASN A 18 -20.38 2.16 -5.87
CA ASN A 18 -19.41 3.19 -6.21
C ASN A 18 -18.65 3.63 -4.96
N MET A 19 -17.39 3.21 -4.89
CA MET A 19 -16.52 3.46 -3.73
C MET A 19 -16.10 4.91 -3.52
N VAL A 20 -16.32 5.80 -4.49
CA VAL A 20 -15.94 7.21 -4.35
C VAL A 20 -17.01 7.99 -3.60
N ASN A 21 -18.29 7.70 -3.84
CA ASN A 21 -19.42 8.43 -3.26
C ASN A 21 -20.31 7.57 -2.36
N GLY A 22 -20.01 6.29 -2.18
CA GLY A 22 -20.79 5.40 -1.33
C GLY A 22 -22.10 4.91 -1.93
N PHE A 23 -22.31 5.08 -3.23
CA PHE A 23 -23.61 4.83 -3.86
C PHE A 23 -23.79 3.35 -4.26
N PHE A 24 -24.88 2.73 -3.79
CA PHE A 24 -25.42 1.48 -4.32
C PHE A 24 -26.31 1.77 -5.52
N PHE A 25 -26.13 1.06 -6.62
CA PHE A 25 -26.82 1.38 -7.89
C PHE A 25 -28.29 0.95 -7.93
N SER A 26 -28.71 0.09 -7.00
CA SER A 26 -30.10 -0.28 -6.79
C SER A 26 -30.37 -0.55 -5.31
N GLN A 27 -31.63 -0.46 -4.89
CA GLN A 27 -32.04 -0.86 -3.55
C GLN A 27 -31.67 -2.32 -3.25
N LYS A 28 -31.77 -3.19 -4.25
CA LYS A 28 -31.36 -4.60 -4.14
C LYS A 28 -29.86 -4.74 -3.84
N ASP A 29 -29.00 -3.88 -4.37
CA ASP A 29 -27.56 -3.94 -4.09
C ASP A 29 -27.25 -3.58 -2.63
N GLU A 30 -27.98 -2.61 -2.07
CA GLU A 30 -27.87 -2.22 -0.66
C GLU A 30 -28.41 -3.34 0.25
N GLU A 31 -29.58 -3.89 -0.06
CA GLU A 31 -30.15 -5.04 0.64
C GLU A 31 -29.22 -6.27 0.60
N ASN A 32 -28.61 -6.55 -0.54
CA ASN A 32 -27.62 -7.64 -0.66
C ASN A 32 -26.43 -7.43 0.27
N PHE A 33 -25.95 -6.19 0.45
CA PHE A 33 -24.85 -5.88 1.36
C PHE A 33 -25.26 -6.13 2.82
N HIS A 34 -26.44 -5.67 3.22
CA HIS A 34 -26.94 -5.91 4.58
C HIS A 34 -27.23 -7.40 4.85
N HIS A 35 -27.81 -8.12 3.89
CA HIS A 35 -27.99 -9.57 3.98
C HIS A 35 -26.64 -10.29 4.04
N PHE A 36 -25.65 -9.86 3.27
CA PHE A 36 -24.31 -10.45 3.33
C PHE A 36 -23.72 -10.34 4.75
N ILE A 37 -23.79 -9.16 5.36
CA ILE A 37 -23.33 -8.96 6.74
C ILE A 37 -24.14 -9.85 7.69
N LYS A 38 -25.47 -9.86 7.55
CA LYS A 38 -26.36 -10.62 8.44
C LYS A 38 -26.12 -12.12 8.41
N ASP A 39 -26.02 -12.67 7.20
CA ASP A 39 -25.99 -14.12 7.00
C ASP A 39 -24.57 -14.69 7.14
N ASN A 40 -23.54 -13.87 6.96
CA ASN A 40 -22.14 -14.33 6.86
C ASN A 40 -21.18 -13.77 7.91
N VAL A 41 -21.58 -12.76 8.70
CA VAL A 41 -20.70 -12.15 9.71
C VAL A 41 -21.26 -12.36 11.11
N LYS A 42 -20.62 -13.24 11.88
CA LYS A 42 -20.95 -13.50 13.29
C LYS A 42 -20.08 -12.64 14.22
N PRO A 43 -20.52 -12.35 15.46
CA PRO A 43 -19.73 -11.55 16.40
C PRO A 43 -18.34 -12.09 16.72
N SER A 44 -18.15 -13.42 16.66
CA SER A 44 -16.85 -14.07 16.88
C SER A 44 -15.93 -14.07 15.66
N ASP A 45 -16.45 -13.68 14.49
CA ASP A 45 -15.69 -13.77 13.24
C ASP A 45 -14.67 -12.63 13.14
N LYS A 46 -13.54 -12.94 12.52
CA LYS A 46 -12.50 -11.95 12.23
C LYS A 46 -12.72 -11.40 10.83
N CYS A 47 -13.26 -10.19 10.74
CA CYS A 47 -13.51 -9.51 9.48
C CYS A 47 -12.37 -8.58 9.09
N LEU A 48 -12.16 -8.42 7.78
CA LEU A 48 -11.22 -7.47 7.19
C LEU A 48 -11.84 -6.93 5.90
N ILE A 49 -11.78 -5.62 5.67
CA ILE A 49 -12.12 -5.02 4.38
C ILE A 49 -10.87 -5.00 3.50
N PHE A 50 -10.93 -5.58 2.32
CA PHE A 50 -9.83 -5.53 1.34
C PHE A 50 -10.20 -4.62 0.18
N CYS A 51 -9.37 -3.62 -0.13
CA CYS A 51 -9.67 -2.57 -1.09
C CYS A 51 -8.47 -2.33 -2.03
N ASP A 52 -8.69 -2.53 -3.34
CA ASP A 52 -7.75 -2.15 -4.41
C ASP A 52 -8.41 -1.08 -5.32
N PRO A 53 -8.42 0.20 -4.89
CA PRO A 53 -9.08 1.27 -5.62
C PRO A 53 -8.30 1.67 -6.88
N PRO A 54 -8.96 2.27 -7.89
CA PRO A 54 -8.25 3.00 -8.92
C PRO A 54 -7.33 4.06 -8.32
N PHE A 55 -6.05 4.10 -8.69
CA PHE A 55 -5.06 4.98 -8.04
C PHE A 55 -5.31 6.48 -8.25
N SER A 56 -6.12 6.85 -9.24
CA SER A 56 -6.57 8.23 -9.48
C SER A 56 -7.73 8.64 -8.57
N ALA A 57 -8.38 7.71 -7.87
CA ALA A 57 -9.51 8.02 -7.01
C ALA A 57 -9.09 8.92 -5.83
N PRO A 58 -9.96 9.85 -5.40
CA PRO A 58 -9.66 10.71 -4.25
C PRO A 58 -9.55 9.89 -2.96
N LEU A 59 -8.30 9.67 -2.49
CA LEU A 59 -8.03 8.83 -1.31
C LEU A 59 -8.83 9.19 -0.05
N GLY A 60 -9.11 10.47 0.19
CA GLY A 60 -9.91 10.89 1.34
C GLY A 60 -11.32 10.33 1.30
N LEU A 61 -11.94 10.31 0.12
CA LEU A 61 -13.26 9.72 -0.08
C LEU A 61 -13.22 8.19 0.07
N ILE A 62 -12.19 7.53 -0.46
CA ILE A 62 -12.03 6.08 -0.32
C ILE A 62 -11.93 5.67 1.17
N ILE A 63 -11.10 6.37 1.95
CA ILE A 63 -10.95 6.10 3.38
C ILE A 63 -12.27 6.30 4.11
N GLU A 64 -12.99 7.38 3.79
CA GLU A 64 -14.29 7.67 4.40
C GLU A 64 -15.33 6.59 4.08
N GLN A 65 -15.37 6.11 2.83
CA GLN A 65 -16.28 5.02 2.46
C GLN A 65 -15.93 3.71 3.16
N ILE A 66 -14.64 3.36 3.29
CA ILE A 66 -14.22 2.19 4.07
C ILE A 66 -14.66 2.32 5.53
N ARG A 67 -14.56 3.53 6.12
CA ARG A 67 -15.01 3.80 7.49
C ARG A 67 -16.52 3.59 7.64
N ILE A 68 -17.33 4.09 6.70
CA ILE A 68 -18.79 3.88 6.69
C ILE A 68 -19.14 2.40 6.61
N LEU A 69 -18.51 1.65 5.69
CA LEU A 69 -18.72 0.21 5.54
C LEU A 69 -18.30 -0.55 6.81
N SER A 70 -17.18 -0.16 7.43
CA SER A 70 -16.72 -0.70 8.71
C SER A 70 -17.77 -0.52 9.82
N ILE A 71 -18.35 0.68 9.94
CA ILE A 71 -19.39 0.97 10.93
C ILE A 71 -20.63 0.09 10.70
N ALA A 72 -21.07 -0.08 9.46
CA ALA A 72 -22.22 -0.93 9.14
C ALA A 72 -21.99 -2.39 9.58
N VAL A 73 -20.78 -2.92 9.38
CA VAL A 73 -20.41 -4.27 9.84
C VAL A 73 -20.42 -4.35 11.37
N ILE A 74 -19.86 -3.37 12.06
CA ILE A 74 -19.78 -3.35 13.53
C ILE A 74 -21.15 -3.20 14.18
N GLN A 75 -22.01 -2.35 13.64
CA GLN A 75 -23.38 -2.19 14.15
C GLN A 75 -24.13 -3.52 14.13
N HIS A 76 -23.92 -4.35 13.10
CA HIS A 76 -24.49 -5.68 13.03
C HIS A 76 -23.90 -6.65 14.06
N THR A 77 -22.58 -6.65 14.26
CA THR A 77 -21.94 -7.56 15.23
C THR A 77 -22.25 -7.21 16.68
N LEU A 78 -22.36 -5.91 17.00
CA LEU A 78 -22.70 -5.42 18.33
C LEU A 78 -24.17 -5.64 18.68
N SER A 79 -25.10 -5.41 17.75
CA SER A 79 -26.53 -5.70 17.99
C SER A 79 -26.82 -7.17 18.25
N SER A 80 -25.91 -8.06 17.85
CA SER A 80 -25.98 -9.51 18.09
C SER A 80 -25.30 -9.96 19.40
N SER A 81 -24.68 -9.04 20.15
CA SER A 81 -23.91 -9.33 21.37
C SER A 81 -24.45 -8.53 22.57
N THR A 82 -25.21 -9.18 23.46
CA THR A 82 -25.84 -8.57 24.66
C THR A 82 -24.85 -8.20 25.79
N THR A 83 -23.60 -7.87 25.48
CA THR A 83 -22.62 -7.45 26.50
C THR A 83 -22.03 -6.11 26.13
N GLN A 84 -22.42 -5.09 26.90
CA GLN A 84 -21.80 -3.77 26.91
C GLN A 84 -20.30 -3.93 27.16
N VAL A 85 -19.48 -3.58 26.17
CA VAL A 85 -18.05 -3.36 26.38
C VAL A 85 -17.85 -1.86 26.40
N ASN A 86 -17.75 -1.31 27.61
CA ASN A 86 -17.14 -0.01 27.85
C ASN A 86 -15.64 -0.13 27.50
N SER A 87 -15.20 0.49 26.40
CA SER A 87 -13.79 0.64 26.10
C SER A 87 -13.50 2.04 25.57
N GLU A 88 -12.83 2.82 26.41
CA GLU A 88 -12.44 4.21 26.23
C GLU A 88 -11.23 4.39 25.29
N ASN A 89 -11.08 3.59 24.24
CA ASN A 89 -10.02 3.75 23.24
C ASN A 89 -10.61 3.80 21.82
N GLY A 90 -10.84 5.01 21.31
CA GLY A 90 -11.60 5.31 20.09
C GLY A 90 -11.05 4.80 18.75
N ASP A 91 -10.02 3.95 18.73
CA ASP A 91 -9.40 3.43 17.50
C ASP A 91 -9.44 1.89 17.35
N GLU A 92 -9.79 1.13 18.41
CA GLU A 92 -9.87 -0.34 18.36
C GLU A 92 -11.23 -0.87 17.86
N ASN A 93 -12.21 0.02 17.63
CA ASN A 93 -13.58 -0.32 17.26
C ASN A 93 -13.88 -0.17 15.77
N ASN A 94 -12.91 -0.40 14.87
CA ASN A 94 -13.13 -0.42 13.42
C ASN A 94 -12.77 -1.78 12.84
N VAL A 95 -13.53 -2.24 11.83
CA VAL A 95 -13.15 -3.40 11.03
C VAL A 95 -11.80 -3.07 10.38
N PRO A 96 -10.76 -3.88 10.61
CA PRO A 96 -9.47 -3.62 10.03
C PRO A 96 -9.56 -3.69 8.51
N TYR A 97 -8.68 -2.97 7.82
CA TYR A 97 -8.69 -2.99 6.37
C TYR A 97 -7.30 -3.00 5.76
N PHE A 98 -7.24 -3.53 4.54
CA PHE A 98 -6.10 -3.49 3.64
C PHE A 98 -6.44 -2.62 2.46
N LEU A 99 -5.57 -1.65 2.19
CA LEU A 99 -5.66 -0.71 1.09
C LEU A 99 -4.44 -0.88 0.19
N VAL A 100 -4.68 -1.34 -1.03
CA VAL A 100 -3.64 -1.62 -2.03
C VAL A 100 -3.33 -0.35 -2.79
N LEU A 101 -2.13 0.20 -2.61
CA LEU A 101 -1.73 1.45 -3.26
C LEU A 101 -0.21 1.47 -3.51
N PRO A 102 0.25 2.26 -4.49
CA PRO A 102 1.67 2.57 -4.63
C PRO A 102 2.27 3.20 -3.37
N PHE A 103 3.49 2.79 -2.97
CA PHE A 103 4.13 3.25 -1.74
C PHE A 103 4.35 4.78 -1.68
N PHE A 104 4.34 5.48 -2.82
CA PHE A 104 4.53 6.93 -2.87
C PHE A 104 3.32 7.70 -2.32
N PHE A 105 2.16 7.07 -2.17
CA PHE A 105 1.00 7.66 -1.49
C PHE A 105 1.17 7.79 0.03
N GLU A 106 2.19 7.15 0.63
CA GLU A 106 2.46 7.18 2.07
C GLU A 106 2.49 8.61 2.64
N LYS A 107 3.07 9.58 1.90
CA LYS A 107 3.12 10.98 2.36
C LYS A 107 1.74 11.63 2.43
N LYS A 108 0.85 11.30 1.49
CA LYS A 108 -0.52 11.82 1.44
C LYS A 108 -1.35 11.14 2.52
N LEU A 109 -1.26 9.81 2.62
CA LEU A 109 -1.96 9.02 3.64
C LEU A 109 -1.59 9.45 5.06
N ARG A 110 -0.32 9.74 5.33
CA ARG A 110 0.10 10.25 6.66
C ARG A 110 -0.63 11.53 7.10
N LYS A 111 -1.13 12.34 6.15
CA LYS A 111 -1.89 13.55 6.46
C LYS A 111 -3.36 13.30 6.70
N ILE A 112 -3.95 12.30 6.02
CA ILE A 112 -5.40 12.06 6.01
C ILE A 112 -5.84 10.82 6.81
N ALA A 113 -4.93 9.88 7.02
CA ALA A 113 -5.13 8.63 7.76
C ALA A 113 -3.78 8.19 8.38
N PRO A 114 -3.29 8.91 9.41
CA PRO A 114 -1.98 8.66 10.03
C PRO A 114 -1.88 7.29 10.72
N PHE A 115 -3.00 6.67 11.06
CA PHE A 115 -3.08 5.34 11.65
C PHE A 115 -2.75 4.21 10.65
N LEU A 116 -2.71 4.50 9.35
CA LEU A 116 -2.37 3.51 8.34
C LEU A 116 -0.87 3.23 8.28
N ASN A 117 -0.54 1.95 8.41
CA ASN A 117 0.81 1.43 8.34
C ASN A 117 1.11 0.86 6.95
N LEU A 118 2.22 1.29 6.35
CA LEU A 118 2.73 0.73 5.11
C LEU A 118 3.50 -0.57 5.38
N LEU A 119 3.04 -1.69 4.84
CA LEU A 119 3.71 -2.99 4.88
C LEU A 119 4.74 -3.13 3.75
N ASP A 120 5.67 -4.06 3.89
CA ASP A 120 6.77 -4.25 2.94
C ASP A 120 6.45 -5.28 1.83
N TYR A 121 5.21 -5.77 1.81
CA TYR A 121 4.74 -6.80 0.88
C TYR A 121 4.51 -6.21 -0.50
N LYS A 122 5.28 -6.69 -1.48
CA LYS A 122 5.22 -6.28 -2.89
C LYS A 122 4.02 -6.97 -3.55
N ILE A 123 3.07 -6.19 -4.07
CA ILE A 123 1.91 -6.71 -4.81
C ILE A 123 2.17 -6.62 -6.30
N THR A 124 2.17 -7.75 -6.99
CA THR A 124 2.33 -7.81 -8.45
C THR A 124 0.98 -8.04 -9.13
N TYR A 125 0.81 -7.48 -10.32
CA TYR A 125 -0.37 -7.67 -11.15
C TYR A 125 0.04 -8.43 -12.42
N GLU A 126 -0.77 -9.38 -12.87
CA GLU A 126 -0.47 -10.15 -14.08
C GLU A 126 -0.43 -9.28 -15.34
N SER A 127 -1.21 -8.19 -15.37
CA SER A 127 -1.42 -7.37 -16.57
C SER A 127 -0.83 -5.95 -16.51
N HIS A 128 -0.07 -5.60 -15.47
CA HIS A 128 0.42 -4.21 -15.28
C HIS A 128 1.94 -4.10 -15.15
N SER A 129 2.67 -4.30 -16.26
CA SER A 129 4.13 -4.11 -16.32
C SER A 129 4.59 -2.69 -15.96
N ARG A 130 3.71 -1.68 -16.04
CA ARG A 130 3.99 -0.28 -15.64
C ARG A 130 4.02 -0.07 -14.13
N LEU A 131 3.46 -1.01 -13.35
CA LEU A 131 3.50 -0.98 -11.89
C LEU A 131 4.74 -1.69 -11.34
N ASP A 132 5.52 -2.31 -12.22
CA ASP A 132 6.78 -2.90 -11.89
C ASP A 132 7.91 -1.86 -12.09
N PHE A 133 8.66 -1.56 -11.02
CA PHE A 133 9.76 -0.59 -11.03
C PHE A 133 10.99 -1.17 -11.71
N ASP A 134 11.49 -0.49 -12.74
CA ASP A 134 12.81 -0.77 -13.30
C ASP A 134 13.88 -0.09 -12.45
N SER A 135 14.71 -0.90 -11.78
CA SER A 135 15.83 -0.36 -11.00
C SER A 135 16.89 0.34 -11.86
N ASN A 136 16.88 0.12 -13.19
CA ASN A 136 17.84 0.68 -14.13
C ASN A 136 17.35 1.94 -14.87
N ASP A 137 16.07 2.30 -14.78
CA ASP A 137 15.48 3.29 -15.70
C ASP A 137 15.07 4.62 -15.03
N ILE A 138 16.06 5.33 -14.49
CA ILE A 138 15.96 6.79 -14.30
C ILE A 138 17.29 7.38 -14.76
N GLY A 139 17.50 7.39 -16.08
CA GLY A 139 18.79 7.75 -16.63
C GLY A 139 18.92 7.85 -18.14
N ASP A 140 17.85 7.89 -18.94
CA ASP A 140 17.99 8.41 -20.31
C ASP A 140 16.67 9.02 -20.80
N GLN A 141 16.62 10.35 -20.83
CA GLN A 141 15.82 11.01 -21.84
C GLN A 141 16.64 10.96 -23.12
N ARG A 142 16.38 9.96 -23.96
CA ARG A 142 16.61 10.06 -25.40
C ARG A 142 15.72 9.05 -26.12
N ASP A 143 14.99 9.61 -27.08
CA ASP A 143 14.36 8.95 -28.22
C ASP A 143 13.02 8.24 -28.01
N SER A 144 11.99 9.10 -27.97
CA SER A 144 10.63 8.80 -28.42
C SER A 144 10.63 8.42 -29.91
N ASN A 145 11.08 7.22 -30.29
CA ASN A 145 10.72 6.57 -31.56
C ASN A 145 11.29 5.15 -31.65
N SER A 146 10.67 4.18 -30.96
CA SER A 146 10.72 2.75 -31.35
C SER A 146 9.58 1.98 -30.70
N LYS A 147 8.38 2.03 -31.31
CA LYS A 147 7.43 0.92 -31.23
C LYS A 147 7.87 -0.12 -32.26
N SER A 148 8.30 -1.29 -31.81
CA SER A 148 8.07 -2.57 -32.51
C SER A 148 8.50 -3.74 -31.62
N GLY A 149 7.75 -4.82 -31.71
CA GLY A 149 7.73 -5.91 -30.73
C GLY A 149 9.01 -6.73 -30.67
N SER A 150 9.34 -7.14 -29.45
CA SER A 150 10.02 -8.41 -29.21
C SER A 150 9.62 -8.94 -27.85
N SER A 151 8.91 -10.06 -27.89
CA SER A 151 8.37 -10.86 -26.79
C SER A 151 9.44 -11.59 -25.97
N SER A 152 10.68 -11.11 -25.94
CA SER A 152 11.84 -11.85 -25.41
C SER A 152 12.39 -11.34 -24.08
N HIS A 153 11.81 -10.29 -23.47
CA HIS A 153 12.23 -9.77 -22.15
C HIS A 153 11.11 -9.77 -21.10
N ARG A 154 10.16 -10.72 -21.19
CA ARG A 154 9.12 -10.94 -20.15
C ARG A 154 9.67 -11.56 -18.85
N GLY A 155 11.00 -11.65 -18.69
CA GLY A 155 11.67 -12.48 -17.68
C GLY A 155 12.39 -11.75 -16.54
N GLN A 156 12.56 -10.43 -16.57
CA GLN A 156 13.02 -9.69 -15.39
C GLN A 156 11.83 -9.01 -14.74
N ARG A 157 11.16 -9.75 -13.85
CA ARG A 157 10.10 -9.21 -12.98
C ARG A 157 10.67 -8.05 -12.18
N ARG A 158 10.33 -6.85 -12.65
CA ARG A 158 10.63 -5.55 -12.05
C ARG A 158 9.98 -5.46 -10.66
N ASP A 159 10.56 -4.68 -9.77
CA ASP A 159 10.17 -4.63 -8.35
C ASP A 159 8.87 -3.82 -8.22
N SER A 160 7.71 -4.41 -7.91
CA SER A 160 6.45 -3.65 -7.86
C SER A 160 6.54 -2.39 -6.97
N VAL A 161 5.90 -1.29 -7.36
CA VAL A 161 5.72 -0.09 -6.51
C VAL A 161 4.52 -0.19 -5.57
N VAL A 162 3.67 -1.19 -5.78
CA VAL A 162 2.40 -1.37 -5.04
C VAL A 162 2.63 -2.16 -3.75
N ARG A 163 2.04 -1.67 -2.67
CA ARG A 163 2.15 -2.21 -1.32
C ARG A 163 0.78 -2.22 -0.64
N LEU A 164 0.72 -2.90 0.50
CA LEU A 164 -0.41 -2.85 1.41
C LEU A 164 -0.24 -1.72 2.43
N PHE A 165 -1.27 -0.90 2.55
CA PHE A 165 -1.51 -0.06 3.72
C PHE A 165 -2.55 -0.75 4.61
N THR A 166 -2.35 -0.73 5.93
CA THR A 166 -3.27 -1.38 6.87
C THR A 166 -3.51 -0.58 8.13
N SER A 167 -4.73 -0.67 8.67
CA SER A 167 -5.04 -0.17 10.02
C SER A 167 -4.59 -1.13 11.13
N LEU A 168 -4.19 -2.35 10.81
CA LEU A 168 -3.67 -3.30 11.79
C LEU A 168 -2.28 -2.91 12.28
N ARG A 169 -1.94 -3.38 13.49
CA ARG A 169 -0.55 -3.38 13.96
C ARG A 169 0.29 -4.23 12.99
N PRO A 170 1.39 -3.69 12.43
CA PRO A 170 2.19 -4.41 11.43
C PRO A 170 2.76 -5.76 11.91
N SER A 171 2.93 -5.94 13.21
CA SER A 171 3.38 -7.20 13.81
C SER A 171 2.38 -8.35 13.63
N LEU A 172 1.09 -8.04 13.50
CA LEU A 172 0.02 -9.02 13.34
C LEU A 172 -0.12 -9.54 11.90
N VAL A 173 0.47 -8.82 10.92
CA VAL A 173 0.34 -9.19 9.51
C VAL A 173 1.59 -9.94 9.07
N HIS A 174 1.53 -11.27 9.12
CA HIS A 174 2.61 -12.16 8.72
C HIS A 174 2.82 -12.18 7.19
N PRO A 175 4.06 -12.40 6.71
CA PRO A 175 4.32 -12.57 5.30
C PRO A 175 3.62 -13.84 4.78
N PRO A 176 3.28 -13.90 3.47
CA PRO A 176 2.79 -15.13 2.88
C PRO A 176 3.79 -16.27 3.08
N LYS A 177 3.30 -17.46 3.48
CA LYS A 177 4.14 -18.64 3.78
C LYS A 177 5.13 -18.98 2.66
N SER A 178 4.71 -18.82 1.39
CA SER A 178 5.55 -19.07 0.21
C SER A 178 6.76 -18.14 0.07
N MET A 179 6.75 -16.98 0.75
CA MET A 179 7.78 -15.96 0.65
C MET A 179 8.42 -15.62 2.00
N GLU A 180 8.13 -16.37 3.05
CA GLU A 180 8.55 -16.06 4.42
C GLU A 180 10.07 -15.86 4.57
N LYS A 181 10.88 -16.66 3.85
CA LYS A 181 12.35 -16.55 3.83
C LYS A 181 12.88 -15.22 3.28
N SER A 182 12.06 -14.49 2.53
CA SER A 182 12.40 -13.17 1.98
C SER A 182 12.13 -12.04 2.97
N PHE A 183 11.58 -12.34 4.15
CA PHE A 183 11.27 -11.38 5.19
C PHE A 183 11.98 -11.74 6.49
N ARG A 184 12.17 -10.72 7.33
CA ARG A 184 12.63 -10.85 8.71
C ARG A 184 11.72 -10.02 9.59
N PHE A 185 11.57 -10.41 10.84
CA PHE A 185 10.91 -9.59 11.83
C PHE A 185 11.91 -8.55 12.37
N CYS A 186 11.48 -7.29 12.45
CA CYS A 186 12.25 -6.22 13.06
C CYS A 186 11.66 -5.92 14.43
N GLU A 187 12.35 -6.35 15.50
CA GLU A 187 11.92 -6.16 16.89
C GLU A 187 11.73 -4.69 17.26
N ILE A 188 12.59 -3.81 16.76
CA ILE A 188 12.52 -2.38 17.10
C ILE A 188 11.28 -1.73 16.47
N CYS A 189 10.96 -2.08 15.22
CA CYS A 189 9.81 -1.53 14.51
C CYS A 189 8.52 -2.35 14.68
N GLN A 190 8.58 -3.49 15.38
CA GLN A 190 7.48 -4.46 15.55
C GLN A 190 6.75 -4.76 14.23
N ARG A 191 7.51 -5.18 13.21
CA ARG A 191 6.98 -5.46 11.86
C ARG A 191 7.83 -6.45 11.09
N TYR A 192 7.22 -7.11 10.11
CA TYR A 192 7.95 -7.81 9.06
C TYR A 192 8.48 -6.83 8.01
N SER A 193 9.75 -7.01 7.64
CA SER A 193 10.45 -6.23 6.62
C SER A 193 11.18 -7.17 5.68
N HIS A 194 11.25 -6.81 4.40
CA HIS A 194 12.03 -7.56 3.42
C HIS A 194 13.49 -7.64 3.87
N VAL A 195 14.20 -8.74 3.62
CA VAL A 195 15.59 -8.94 4.10
C VAL A 195 16.56 -7.81 3.70
N THR A 196 16.32 -7.15 2.55
CA THR A 196 17.11 -5.98 2.10
C THR A 196 16.64 -4.64 2.68
N ASN A 197 15.57 -4.59 3.45
CA ASN A 197 15.10 -3.39 4.12
C ASN A 197 15.60 -3.33 5.56
N LEU A 198 16.92 -3.17 5.75
CA LEU A 198 17.52 -3.13 7.09
C LEU A 198 17.06 -1.90 7.88
N HIS A 199 16.96 -2.07 9.20
CA HIS A 199 16.59 -1.00 10.11
C HIS A 199 17.69 0.06 10.17
N CYS A 200 17.31 1.33 10.09
CA CYS A 200 18.23 2.43 10.32
C CYS A 200 18.07 2.96 11.74
N SER A 201 19.10 2.79 12.57
CA SER A 201 19.10 3.25 13.98
C SER A 201 18.93 4.76 14.10
N LYS A 202 19.53 5.56 13.21
CA LYS A 202 19.40 7.03 13.21
C LYS A 202 17.98 7.50 12.88
N CYS A 203 17.27 6.79 12.01
CA CYS A 203 15.87 7.10 11.69
C CYS A 203 14.86 6.36 12.59
N ASN A 204 15.34 5.40 13.37
CA ASN A 204 14.55 4.43 14.12
C ASN A 204 13.46 3.73 13.27
N ARG A 205 13.77 3.43 11.99
CA ARG A 205 12.79 2.92 11.01
C ARG A 205 13.43 2.02 9.96
N CYS A 206 12.69 1.02 9.48
CA CYS A 206 12.97 0.29 8.23
C CYS A 206 12.49 1.12 7.03
N THR A 207 13.40 1.86 6.40
CA THR A 207 13.05 2.93 5.44
C THR A 207 13.15 2.56 3.96
N THR A 208 13.75 1.41 3.64
CA THR A 208 13.98 0.99 2.26
C THR A 208 12.66 0.64 1.60
N LYS A 209 12.36 1.30 0.47
CA LYS A 209 11.09 1.09 -0.25
C LYS A 209 11.23 0.14 -1.44
N HIS A 210 12.43 0.11 -2.02
CA HIS A 210 12.78 -0.68 -3.20
C HIS A 210 14.29 -0.85 -3.27
N GLY A 211 14.72 -1.96 -3.88
CA GLY A 211 16.14 -2.24 -4.12
C GLY A 211 16.96 -2.51 -2.85
N PRO A 212 18.26 -2.16 -2.85
CA PRO A 212 19.15 -2.40 -1.73
C PRO A 212 18.87 -1.47 -0.56
N THR A 213 19.34 -1.87 0.63
CA THR A 213 19.22 -1.11 1.88
C THR A 213 19.57 0.36 1.69
N TYR A 214 18.67 1.25 2.10
CA TYR A 214 18.92 2.68 2.07
C TYR A 214 19.96 3.09 3.12
N VAL A 215 20.79 4.05 2.77
CA VAL A 215 21.84 4.59 3.65
C VAL A 215 21.36 5.91 4.23
N HIS A 216 21.59 6.13 5.52
CA HIS A 216 21.25 7.40 6.18
C HIS A 216 22.14 8.53 5.67
N CYS A 217 21.55 9.69 5.38
CA CYS A 217 22.29 10.92 5.11
C CYS A 217 22.13 11.88 6.27
N ASP A 218 23.20 12.11 7.02
CA ASP A 218 23.17 12.96 8.23
C ASP A 218 22.78 14.40 7.91
N LYS A 219 23.31 14.97 6.82
CA LYS A 219 22.97 16.32 6.36
C LYS A 219 21.49 16.50 6.01
N CYS A 220 20.80 15.43 5.60
CA CYS A 220 19.37 15.48 5.27
C CYS A 220 18.48 14.91 6.38
N GLY A 221 19.05 14.33 7.44
CA GLY A 221 18.31 13.64 8.50
C GLY A 221 17.41 12.49 8.01
N ARG A 222 17.72 11.87 6.86
CA ARG A 222 16.87 10.83 6.27
C ARG A 222 17.65 9.81 5.46
N CYS A 223 17.12 8.60 5.41
CA CYS A 223 17.60 7.53 4.55
C CYS A 223 17.34 7.82 3.07
N LYS A 224 18.32 7.47 2.24
CA LYS A 224 18.30 7.62 0.78
C LYS A 224 18.71 6.31 0.10
N SER A 225 18.28 6.13 -1.15
CA SER A 225 18.79 5.03 -1.99
C SER A 225 20.30 5.15 -2.19
N THR A 226 21.02 4.02 -2.29
CA THR A 226 22.47 3.98 -2.51
C THR A 226 22.90 4.78 -3.74
N LYS A 227 22.06 4.87 -4.78
CA LYS A 227 22.29 5.63 -6.02
C LYS A 227 22.22 7.16 -5.87
N LYS A 228 21.83 7.67 -4.69
CA LYS A 228 21.75 9.10 -4.41
C LYS A 228 22.89 9.54 -3.49
N SER A 229 23.37 10.76 -3.67
CA SER A 229 24.36 11.39 -2.78
C SER A 229 23.94 12.80 -2.42
N HIS A 230 24.33 13.27 -1.24
CA HIS A 230 24.05 14.65 -0.82
C HIS A 230 24.86 15.62 -1.70
N CYS A 231 24.18 16.60 -2.29
CA CYS A 231 24.83 17.69 -2.97
C CYS A 231 24.73 18.96 -2.11
N ASP A 232 25.88 19.49 -1.67
CA ASP A 232 25.94 20.68 -0.82
C ASP A 232 25.43 21.96 -1.50
N LYS A 233 25.45 21.99 -2.84
CA LYS A 233 24.89 23.09 -3.64
C LYS A 233 23.37 22.99 -3.76
N CYS A 234 22.84 21.79 -4.02
CA CYS A 234 21.39 21.56 -4.10
C CYS A 234 20.71 21.42 -2.73
N LYS A 235 21.50 21.29 -1.64
CA LYS A 235 21.04 21.08 -0.26
C LYS A 235 20.12 19.85 -0.08
N GLN A 236 20.26 18.86 -0.96
CA GLN A 236 19.46 17.63 -0.92
C GLN A 236 20.19 16.44 -1.52
N CYS A 237 19.76 15.23 -1.16
CA CYS A 237 20.20 14.00 -1.82
C CYS A 237 19.60 13.90 -3.22
N VAL A 238 20.47 13.88 -4.22
CA VAL A 238 20.14 13.84 -5.65
C VAL A 238 20.73 12.60 -6.29
N SER A 239 20.21 12.20 -7.45
CA SER A 239 20.85 11.15 -8.25
C SER A 239 22.23 11.62 -8.69
N VAL A 240 23.25 10.77 -8.51
CA VAL A 240 24.64 11.11 -8.88
C VAL A 240 24.73 11.39 -10.38
N SER A 241 24.03 10.62 -11.20
CA SER A 241 24.03 10.73 -12.67
C SER A 241 23.29 11.95 -13.21
N GLN A 242 22.45 12.62 -12.41
CA GLN A 242 21.60 13.72 -12.88
C GLN A 242 21.95 15.08 -12.26
N CYS A 243 22.93 15.12 -11.33
CA CYS A 243 23.34 16.35 -10.69
C CYS A 243 24.63 16.90 -11.29
N VAL A 244 24.52 18.03 -12.00
CA VAL A 244 25.68 18.71 -12.60
C VAL A 244 26.79 19.02 -11.61
N HIS A 245 26.46 19.28 -10.33
CA HIS A 245 27.45 19.58 -9.29
C HIS A 245 28.22 18.34 -8.81
N LEU A 246 27.60 17.15 -8.86
CA LEU A 246 28.24 15.90 -8.45
C LEU A 246 29.04 15.29 -9.60
N ILE A 247 28.54 15.39 -10.83
CA ILE A 247 29.23 14.91 -12.04
C ILE A 247 30.57 15.64 -12.23
N LYS A 248 30.59 16.97 -12.09
CA LYS A 248 31.81 17.78 -12.22
C LYS A 248 32.89 17.39 -11.20
N ARG A 249 32.49 16.95 -10.00
CA ARG A 249 33.41 16.54 -8.93
C ARG A 249 34.08 15.20 -9.22
N GLN A 250 33.45 14.32 -9.99
CA GLN A 250 34.04 13.02 -10.40
C GLN A 250 35.06 13.15 -11.54
N LYS A 251 35.04 14.23 -12.32
CA LYS A 251 36.00 14.47 -13.41
C LYS A 251 37.28 15.19 -12.99
N LEU A 252 37.35 15.61 -11.73
CA LEU A 252 38.48 16.36 -11.17
C LEU A 252 39.43 15.47 -10.33
N PHE A 253 39.17 14.16 -10.31
CA PHE A 253 40.02 13.13 -9.70
C PHE A 253 40.27 12.02 -10.71
#